data_AF-A0A8S4F389-F1
#
_entry.id   AF-A0A8S4F389-F1
#
_cell.length_a   1.000
_cell.length_b   1.000
_cell.length_c   1.000
_cell.angle_alpha   90.00
_cell.angle_beta   90.00
_cell.angle_gamma   90.00
#
_symmetry.space_group_name_H-M   'P 1'
#
loop_
_entity.id
_entity.type
_entity.pdbx_description
1 polymer ?
#
loop_
_entity_poly.entity_id
_entity_poly.type
_entity_poly.pdbx_seq_one_letter_code
_entity_poly.pdbx_strand_id
1 'polypeptide(L)'
;MRLAILLIVFVCIVSANAADMIVGDTVHRKMVFHQRVKEFAIPFKKRIKTLTYVDAEKRMIKGVQVLDADFSLASANITEGGVGFHHVTVRMKSQRSHPLNYEVEVYV
;
A
#
# COMPACT_ATOMS: atom_id res chain seq x y z
N MET A 1 9.11 -5.17 -35.11
CA MET A 1 8.08 -5.84 -34.28
C MET A 1 8.66 -6.48 -33.01
N ARG A 2 9.69 -7.35 -33.08
CA ARG A 2 10.28 -7.99 -31.88
C ARG A 2 10.88 -7.01 -30.86
N LEU A 3 11.56 -5.95 -31.31
CA LEU A 3 12.13 -4.92 -30.44
C LEU A 3 11.04 -4.11 -29.71
N ALA A 4 9.94 -3.79 -30.39
CA ALA A 4 8.82 -3.04 -29.80
C ALA A 4 8.12 -3.84 -28.69
N ILE A 5 7.95 -5.16 -28.89
CA ILE A 5 7.39 -6.05 -27.86
C ILE A 5 8.31 -6.08 -26.63
N LEU A 6 9.63 -6.21 -26.82
CA LEU A 6 10.59 -6.17 -25.71
C LEU A 6 10.55 -4.83 -24.94
N LEU A 7 10.39 -3.72 -25.65
CA LEU A 7 10.33 -2.39 -25.05
C LEU A 7 9.03 -2.19 -24.24
N ILE A 8 7.89 -2.68 -24.74
CA ILE A 8 6.62 -2.67 -24.00
C ILE A 8 6.72 -3.53 -22.73
N VAL A 9 7.29 -4.74 -22.84
CA VAL A 9 7.49 -5.61 -21.67
C VAL A 9 8.40 -4.96 -20.64
N PHE A 10 9.47 -4.30 -21.06
CA PHE A 10 10.39 -3.59 -20.15
C PHE A 10 9.69 -2.45 -19.40
N VAL A 11 8.87 -1.64 -20.09
CA VAL A 11 8.11 -0.55 -19.46
C VAL A 11 7.08 -1.08 -18.44
N CYS A 12 6.42 -2.20 -18.74
CA CYS A 12 5.50 -2.85 -17.80
C CYS A 12 6.20 -3.37 -16.53
N ILE A 13 7.44 -3.87 -16.66
CA ILE A 13 8.22 -4.35 -15.50
C ILE A 13 8.68 -3.19 -14.61
N VAL A 14 9.11 -2.08 -15.21
CA VAL A 14 9.60 -0.91 -14.45
C VAL A 14 8.48 -0.22 -13.69
N SER A 15 7.28 -0.13 -14.27
CA SER A 15 6.10 0.50 -13.63
C SER A 15 5.51 -0.31 -12.46
N ALA A 16 5.85 -1.60 -12.33
CA ALA A 16 5.37 -2.44 -11.23
C ALA A 16 6.06 -2.17 -9.87
N ASN A 17 7.07 -1.30 -9.82
CA ASN A 17 7.77 -0.92 -8.58
C ASN A 17 7.26 0.43 -8.07
N ALA A 18 6.03 0.45 -7.57
CA ALA A 18 5.51 1.58 -6.81
C ALA A 18 5.68 1.34 -5.30
N ALA A 19 6.18 2.34 -4.58
CA ALA A 19 6.27 2.32 -3.10
C ALA A 19 4.90 2.57 -2.46
N ASP A 20 4.10 3.40 -3.12
CA ASP A 20 2.72 3.72 -2.77
C ASP A 20 1.76 2.69 -3.36
N MET A 21 0.69 2.42 -2.64
CA MET A 21 -0.36 1.51 -3.07
C MET A 21 -1.71 2.21 -2.93
N ILE A 22 -2.34 2.51 -4.06
CA ILE A 22 -3.69 3.08 -4.12
C ILE A 22 -4.56 2.09 -4.89
N VAL A 23 -5.65 1.66 -4.27
CA VAL A 23 -6.58 0.67 -4.83
C VAL A 23 -8.00 1.19 -4.68
N GLY A 24 -8.75 1.19 -5.78
CA GLY A 24 -10.16 1.60 -5.80
C GLY A 24 -10.37 3.10 -6.00
N ASP A 25 -11.52 3.57 -5.55
CA ASP A 25 -11.95 4.98 -5.66
C ASP A 25 -11.72 5.70 -4.33
N THR A 26 -10.74 6.59 -4.33
CA THR A 26 -10.43 7.46 -3.18
C THR A 26 -10.95 8.88 -3.37
N VAL A 27 -11.47 9.22 -4.56
CA VAL A 27 -11.85 10.60 -4.91
C VAL A 27 -13.31 10.85 -4.53
N HIS A 28 -13.58 11.91 -3.79
CA HIS A 28 -14.93 12.25 -3.28
C HIS A 28 -15.58 11.17 -2.37
N ARG A 29 -14.77 10.28 -1.79
CA ARG A 29 -15.24 9.28 -0.80
C ARG A 29 -14.96 9.73 0.62
N LYS A 30 -15.72 9.18 1.57
CA LYS A 30 -15.53 9.52 2.98
C LYS A 30 -14.38 8.68 3.52
N MET A 31 -13.32 9.35 3.95
CA MET A 31 -12.27 8.71 4.75
C MET A 31 -12.85 8.29 6.10
N VAL A 32 -12.82 7.00 6.39
CA VAL A 32 -13.33 6.43 7.65
C VAL A 32 -12.22 5.99 8.59
N PHE A 33 -11.04 5.74 8.04
CA PHE A 33 -9.90 5.31 8.80
C PHE A 33 -8.65 5.98 8.28
N HIS A 34 -7.82 6.42 9.21
CA HIS A 34 -6.52 7.00 8.94
C HIS A 34 -5.59 6.59 10.08
N GLN A 35 -4.50 5.91 9.74
CA GLN A 35 -3.48 5.53 10.71
C GLN A 35 -2.09 5.62 10.09
N ARG A 36 -1.22 6.33 10.80
CA ARG A 36 0.21 6.37 10.48
C ARG A 36 0.96 5.27 11.21
N VAL A 37 1.65 4.41 10.46
CA VAL A 37 2.44 3.29 10.95
C VAL A 37 3.92 3.66 10.85
N LYS A 38 4.50 4.05 11.99
CA LYS A 38 5.90 4.45 12.09
C LYS A 38 6.71 3.49 12.97
N GLU A 39 7.80 2.94 12.44
CA GLU A 39 8.71 2.05 13.16
C GLU A 39 10.17 2.46 12.89
N PHE A 40 11.03 2.30 13.89
CA PHE A 40 12.45 2.66 13.79
C PHE A 40 13.26 1.69 12.92
N ALA A 41 14.29 2.20 12.26
CA ALA A 41 15.20 1.40 11.43
C ALA A 41 15.97 0.37 12.27
N ILE A 42 16.21 -0.81 11.71
CA ILE A 42 17.21 -1.77 12.23
C ILE A 42 18.31 -1.92 11.17
N PRO A 43 19.59 -1.75 11.53
CA PRO A 43 20.71 -1.99 10.63
C PRO A 43 20.64 -3.39 9.99
N PHE A 44 20.83 -3.46 8.68
CA PHE A 44 20.88 -4.69 7.87
C PHE A 44 19.59 -5.53 7.83
N LYS A 45 18.50 -5.08 8.47
CA LYS A 45 17.23 -5.81 8.52
C LYS A 45 16.11 -5.01 7.85
N LYS A 46 15.19 -5.72 7.21
CA LYS A 46 13.90 -5.17 6.76
C LYS A 46 12.84 -5.47 7.81
N ARG A 47 11.96 -4.51 8.08
CA ARG A 47 10.79 -4.72 8.94
C ARG A 47 9.57 -5.02 8.10
N ILE A 48 8.67 -5.81 8.66
CA ILE A 48 7.36 -6.10 8.09
C ILE A 48 6.35 -5.81 9.20
N LYS A 49 5.32 -5.04 8.88
CA LYS A 49 4.20 -4.76 9.76
C LYS A 49 2.90 -5.00 9.02
N THR A 50 1.93 -5.54 9.73
CA THR A 50 0.59 -5.75 9.21
C THR A 50 -0.38 -4.88 10.00
N LEU A 51 -1.30 -4.22 9.29
CA LEU A 51 -2.38 -3.44 9.85
C LEU A 51 -3.69 -4.00 9.30
N THR A 52 -4.64 -4.27 10.19
CA THR A 52 -5.96 -4.76 9.82
C THR A 52 -7.00 -3.74 10.23
N TYR A 53 -7.85 -3.37 9.28
CA TYR A 53 -9.03 -2.55 9.50
C TYR A 53 -10.29 -3.40 9.24
N VAL A 54 -11.27 -3.28 10.13
CA VAL A 54 -12.58 -3.90 10.00
C VAL A 54 -13.64 -2.83 10.27
N ASP A 55 -14.54 -2.60 9.32
CA ASP A 55 -15.60 -1.62 9.48
C ASP A 55 -16.71 -2.15 10.40
N ALA A 56 -16.97 -1.43 11.49
CA ALA A 56 -18.00 -1.83 12.47
C ALA A 56 -19.42 -1.75 11.88
N GLU A 57 -19.65 -0.81 10.96
CA GLU A 57 -20.94 -0.60 10.28
C GLU A 57 -21.14 -1.52 9.08
N LYS A 58 -20.17 -2.39 8.76
CA LYS A 58 -20.18 -3.27 7.57
C LYS A 58 -20.48 -2.49 6.27
N ARG A 59 -19.92 -1.29 6.14
CA ARG A 59 -19.93 -0.54 4.88
C ARG A 59 -18.91 -1.14 3.94
N MET A 60 -19.16 -1.04 2.64
CA MET A 60 -18.22 -1.54 1.63
C MET A 60 -17.08 -0.55 1.45
N ILE A 61 -15.85 -1.03 1.58
CA ILE A 61 -14.65 -0.25 1.28
C ILE A 61 -14.64 0.07 -0.22
N LYS A 62 -14.50 1.35 -0.54
CA LYS A 62 -14.42 1.87 -1.91
C LYS A 62 -13.00 2.16 -2.35
N GLY A 63 -12.14 2.54 -1.40
CA GLY A 63 -10.76 2.89 -1.68
C GLY A 63 -9.85 2.55 -0.51
N VAL A 64 -8.63 2.14 -0.82
CA VAL A 64 -7.55 1.94 0.14
C VAL A 64 -6.31 2.64 -0.39
N GLN A 65 -5.71 3.48 0.42
CA GLN A 65 -4.52 4.25 0.08
C GLN A 65 -3.47 4.01 1.15
N VAL A 66 -2.26 3.66 0.71
CA VAL A 66 -1.12 3.38 1.56
C VAL A 66 0.06 4.13 0.96
N LEU A 67 0.42 5.24 1.59
CA LEU A 67 1.47 6.14 1.11
C LEU A 67 2.73 6.00 1.94
N ASP A 68 3.88 5.89 1.29
CA ASP A 68 5.18 5.96 1.96
C ASP A 68 5.56 7.44 2.17
N ALA A 69 5.48 7.89 3.42
CA ALA A 69 5.79 9.27 3.77
C ALA A 69 7.31 9.58 3.71
N ASP A 70 8.17 8.56 3.65
CA ASP A 70 9.62 8.74 3.58
C ASP A 70 10.18 8.60 2.14
N PHE A 71 9.32 8.43 1.12
CA PHE A 71 9.71 8.21 -0.29
C PHE A 71 10.81 7.15 -0.46
N SER A 72 10.70 6.08 0.30
CA SER A 72 11.70 5.01 0.34
C SER A 72 11.38 3.92 -0.70
N LEU A 73 12.28 2.94 -0.84
CA LEU A 73 12.02 1.73 -1.63
C LEU A 73 11.27 0.66 -0.80
N ALA A 74 10.42 1.10 0.13
CA ALA A 74 9.53 0.24 0.87
C ALA A 74 8.39 -0.25 -0.04
N SER A 75 7.67 -1.29 0.38
CA SER A 75 6.50 -1.76 -0.36
C SER A 75 5.33 -2.09 0.56
N ALA A 76 4.13 -1.78 0.08
CA ALA A 76 2.87 -2.14 0.72
C ALA A 76 2.06 -3.08 -0.19
N ASN A 77 1.35 -4.04 0.41
CA ASN A 77 0.46 -4.97 -0.30
C ASN A 77 -0.77 -5.29 0.56
N ILE A 78 -1.93 -5.47 -0.06
CA ILE A 78 -3.11 -6.04 0.60
C ILE A 78 -2.94 -7.56 0.68
N THR A 79 -3.02 -8.13 1.87
CA THR A 79 -2.96 -9.59 2.07
C THR A 79 -4.33 -10.22 2.27
N GLU A 80 -5.33 -9.45 2.67
CA GLU A 80 -6.69 -9.93 2.89
C GLU A 80 -7.71 -8.79 2.70
N GLY A 81 -8.91 -9.12 2.20
CA GLY A 81 -9.99 -8.16 2.00
C GLY A 81 -9.65 -7.09 0.96
N GLY A 82 -10.01 -5.84 1.25
CA GLY A 82 -9.75 -4.68 0.38
C GLY A 82 -11.02 -4.07 -0.19
N VAL A 83 -10.91 -3.47 -1.37
CA VAL A 83 -12.04 -2.81 -2.05
C VAL A 83 -13.13 -3.84 -2.36
N GLY A 84 -14.38 -3.51 -2.02
CA GLY A 84 -15.53 -4.41 -2.12
C GLY A 84 -15.76 -5.29 -0.90
N PHE A 85 -14.85 -5.29 0.08
CA PHE A 85 -15.01 -6.00 1.36
C PHE A 85 -15.29 -5.02 2.50
N HIS A 86 -15.62 -5.55 3.68
CA HIS A 86 -15.83 -4.78 4.92
C HIS A 86 -14.57 -4.70 5.77
N HIS A 87 -13.52 -5.41 5.37
CA HIS A 87 -12.24 -5.44 6.05
C HIS A 87 -11.10 -5.35 5.04
N VAL A 88 -9.96 -4.87 5.50
CA VAL A 88 -8.73 -4.88 4.73
C VAL A 88 -7.56 -5.12 5.65
N THR A 89 -6.67 -6.02 5.23
CA THR A 89 -5.39 -6.25 5.90
C THR A 89 -4.27 -5.83 4.96
N VAL A 90 -3.51 -4.82 5.38
CA VAL A 90 -2.38 -4.28 4.65
C VAL A 90 -1.08 -4.72 5.31
N ARG A 91 -0.18 -5.28 4.51
CA ARG A 91 1.18 -5.63 4.89
C ARG A 91 2.17 -4.64 4.29
N MET A 92 2.84 -3.89 5.16
CA MET A 92 3.88 -2.93 4.82
C MET A 92 5.26 -3.49 5.13
N LYS A 93 6.23 -3.27 4.25
CA LYS A 93 7.60 -3.76 4.38
C LYS A 93 8.59 -2.63 4.13
N SER A 94 9.50 -2.41 5.07
CA SER A 94 10.49 -1.32 4.97
C SER A 94 11.61 -1.66 3.98
N GLN A 95 12.28 -0.62 3.48
CA GLN A 95 13.60 -0.75 2.87
C GLN A 95 14.63 -1.19 3.94
N ARG A 96 15.70 -1.86 3.49
CA ARG A 96 16.76 -2.34 4.40
C ARG A 96 17.44 -1.16 5.07
N SER A 97 17.63 -1.23 6.39
CA SER A 97 18.26 -0.15 7.18
C SER A 97 17.51 1.18 7.18
N HIS A 98 16.27 1.23 6.71
CA HIS A 98 15.42 2.42 6.72
C HIS A 98 14.26 2.22 7.71
N PRO A 99 13.74 3.32 8.29
CA PRO A 99 12.52 3.26 9.09
C PRO A 99 11.33 2.81 8.22
N LEU A 100 10.25 2.40 8.89
CA LEU A 100 8.96 2.20 8.23
C LEU A 100 8.12 3.43 8.56
N ASN A 101 7.54 4.10 7.56
CA ASN A 101 6.68 5.26 7.77
C ASN A 101 5.58 5.31 6.72
N TYR A 102 4.51 4.56 6.96
CA TYR A 102 3.37 4.49 6.05
C TYR A 102 2.17 5.25 6.62
N GLU A 103 1.45 5.93 5.75
CA GLU A 103 0.15 6.51 6.02
C GLU A 103 -0.92 5.64 5.36
N VAL A 104 -1.77 5.01 6.18
CA VAL A 104 -2.81 4.08 5.72
C VAL A 104 -4.17 4.74 5.87
N GLU A 105 -4.89 4.85 4.77
CA GLU A 105 -6.19 5.47 4.68
C GLU A 105 -7.19 4.52 4.02
N VAL A 106 -8.39 4.46 4.59
CA VAL A 106 -9.50 3.65 4.06
C VAL A 106 -10.71 4.52 3.83
N TYR A 107 -11.29 4.36 2.66
CA TYR A 107 -12.41 5.12 2.13
C TYR A 107 -13.61 4.20 1.90
N VAL A 108 -14.80 4.67 2.27
CA VAL A 108 -16.11 4.01 2.01
C VAL A 108 -17.04 4.91 1.21
#